data_AF-A0A0P9CN83-F1
#
_entry.id   AF-A0A0P9CN83-F1
#
_cell.length_a   1.000
_cell.length_b   1.000
_cell.length_c   1.000
_cell.angle_alpha   90.00
_cell.angle_beta   90.00
_cell.angle_gamma   90.00
#
_symmetry.space_group_name_H-M   'P 1'
#
loop_
_entity.id
_entity.type
_entity.pdbx_description
1 polymer ?
#
loop_
_entity_poly.entity_id
_entity_poly.type
_entity_poly.pdbx_seq_one_letter_code
_entity_poly.pdbx_strand_id
1 'polypeptide(L)'
;TIGCAAEVIADHPRSYKTDDMVFNPLHYLPLIERKIMAFDQAAPLQGWKLPKAFGTIQRLLEARQGKTGKREYVQVLRLLERFAMEDLHAAIKTALHKRAISFDAVKHLVLCRVERRPARLDLDVYPFLPRTNVATTSASAYMSLLTGEAS
;
A
#
# COMPACT_ATOMS: atom_id res chain seq x y z
N THR A 1 -33.66 19.76 -39.48
CA THR A 1 -34.87 20.25 -40.15
C THR A 1 -35.61 21.13 -39.17
N ILE A 2 -35.80 22.40 -39.46
CA ILE A 2 -36.82 23.18 -38.75
C ILE A 2 -38.13 22.89 -39.48
N GLY A 3 -39.08 22.31 -38.76
CA GLY A 3 -40.49 22.21 -39.16
C GLY A 3 -41.32 22.96 -38.12
N CYS A 4 -42.12 23.90 -38.59
CA CYS A 4 -43.12 24.62 -37.79
C CYS A 4 -44.29 23.69 -37.43
N ALA A 5 -44.60 23.59 -36.13
CA ALA A 5 -45.94 23.68 -35.53
C ALA A 5 -45.94 23.00 -34.14
N ALA A 6 -45.60 23.82 -33.14
CA ALA A 6 -46.04 23.82 -31.74
C ALA A 6 -46.50 22.49 -31.08
N GLU A 7 -45.59 21.83 -30.36
CA GLU A 7 -45.66 21.69 -28.88
C GLU A 7 -44.27 21.26 -28.38
N VAL A 8 -43.66 22.07 -27.51
CA VAL A 8 -42.31 21.81 -26.96
C VAL A 8 -42.46 20.85 -25.78
N ILE A 9 -42.07 19.58 -25.95
CA ILE A 9 -42.18 18.56 -24.88
C ILE A 9 -40.81 18.12 -24.32
N ALA A 10 -39.71 18.76 -24.73
CA ALA A 10 -38.44 18.63 -24.02
C ALA A 10 -37.52 19.82 -24.34
N ASP A 11 -37.36 20.71 -23.36
CA ASP A 11 -36.20 21.59 -23.30
C ASP A 11 -35.00 20.74 -22.82
N HIS A 12 -34.13 20.36 -23.74
CA HIS A 12 -32.81 19.86 -23.35
C HIS A 12 -31.83 21.03 -23.45
N PRO A 13 -31.41 21.64 -22.32
CA PRO A 13 -30.35 22.61 -22.36
C PRO A 13 -29.12 21.92 -22.95
N ARG A 14 -28.67 22.40 -24.12
CA ARG A 14 -27.42 21.96 -24.73
C ARG A 14 -26.28 22.40 -23.81
N SER A 15 -25.88 21.51 -22.91
CA SER A 15 -24.70 21.68 -22.07
C SER A 15 -23.45 21.54 -22.95
N TYR A 16 -22.77 22.66 -23.19
CA TYR A 16 -21.42 22.70 -23.77
C TYR A 16 -20.33 22.63 -22.69
N LYS A 17 -20.54 21.91 -21.60
CA LYS A 17 -19.44 21.59 -20.66
C LYS A 17 -18.85 20.23 -20.99
N THR A 18 -18.07 20.23 -22.06
CA THR A 18 -17.12 19.17 -22.41
C THR A 18 -15.76 19.57 -21.86
N ASP A 19 -15.01 18.60 -21.31
CA ASP A 19 -13.57 18.65 -20.99
C ASP A 19 -13.15 18.95 -19.55
N ASP A 20 -13.77 18.30 -18.56
CA ASP A 20 -13.05 17.96 -17.33
C ASP A 20 -12.73 16.46 -17.37
N MET A 21 -11.62 16.10 -18.02
CA MET A 21 -11.07 14.75 -17.93
C MET A 21 -10.55 14.54 -16.50
N VAL A 22 -11.44 14.25 -15.55
CA VAL A 22 -11.07 13.79 -14.21
C VAL A 22 -10.55 12.37 -14.35
N PHE A 23 -9.27 12.26 -14.71
CA PHE A 23 -8.57 10.99 -14.69
C PHE A 23 -8.48 10.50 -13.25
N ASN A 24 -9.27 9.49 -12.87
CA ASN A 24 -9.03 8.78 -11.63
C ASN A 24 -7.80 7.87 -11.84
N PRO A 25 -6.64 8.15 -11.24
CA PRO A 25 -5.40 7.42 -11.49
C PRO A 25 -5.53 5.92 -11.19
N LEU A 26 -6.40 5.57 -10.23
CA LEU A 26 -6.65 4.18 -9.82
C LEU A 26 -7.21 3.32 -10.95
N HIS A 27 -8.06 3.90 -11.82
CA HIS A 27 -8.70 3.17 -12.92
C HIS A 27 -7.66 2.66 -13.96
N TYR A 28 -6.52 3.33 -14.06
CA TYR A 28 -5.48 2.98 -15.03
C TYR A 28 -4.46 1.97 -14.47
N LEU A 29 -4.42 1.74 -13.16
CA LEU A 29 -3.45 0.83 -12.55
C LEU A 29 -3.54 -0.62 -13.04
N PRO A 30 -4.72 -1.23 -13.27
CA PRO A 30 -4.81 -2.58 -13.83
C PRO A 30 -4.22 -2.68 -15.25
N LEU A 31 -4.38 -1.64 -16.06
CA LEU A 31 -3.80 -1.56 -17.40
C LEU A 31 -2.27 -1.44 -17.32
N ILE A 32 -1.78 -0.60 -16.40
CA ILE A 32 -0.36 -0.39 -16.20
C ILE A 32 0.33 -1.62 -15.61
N GLU A 33 -0.33 -2.39 -14.74
CA GLU A 33 0.21 -3.65 -14.22
C GLU A 33 0.45 -4.68 -15.34
N ARG A 34 -0.39 -4.68 -16.39
CA ARG A 34 -0.17 -5.50 -17.59
C ARG A 34 0.94 -4.94 -18.49
N LYS A 35 1.06 -3.62 -18.60
CA LYS A 35 2.06 -2.92 -19.43
C LYS A 35 2.96 -2.03 -18.57
N ILE A 36 3.78 -2.66 -17.73
CA ILE A 36 4.61 -1.99 -16.71
C ILE A 36 5.57 -0.98 -17.32
N MET A 37 6.06 -1.23 -18.54
CA MET A 37 6.95 -0.31 -19.24
C MET A 37 6.30 1.06 -19.54
N ALA A 38 4.98 1.18 -19.47
CA ALA A 38 4.26 2.44 -19.63
C ALA A 38 4.11 3.22 -18.31
N PHE A 39 4.54 2.67 -17.16
CA PHE A 39 4.34 3.28 -15.85
C PHE A 39 4.94 4.69 -15.77
N ASP A 40 6.20 4.86 -16.19
CA ASP A 40 6.90 6.17 -16.12
C ASP A 40 6.27 7.22 -17.06
N GLN A 41 5.59 6.77 -18.12
CA GLN A 41 4.99 7.60 -19.17
C GLN A 41 3.48 7.75 -19.01
N ALA A 42 2.90 7.21 -17.93
CA ALA A 42 1.46 7.25 -17.72
C ALA A 42 1.02 8.67 -17.36
N ALA A 43 0.52 9.43 -18.35
CA ALA A 43 -0.03 10.76 -18.14
C ALA A 43 -1.05 10.86 -16.98
N PRO A 44 -1.95 9.87 -16.75
CA PRO A 44 -2.87 9.89 -15.61
C PRO A 44 -2.19 9.83 -14.22
N LEU A 45 -0.93 9.37 -14.15
CA LEU A 45 -0.16 9.33 -12.91
C LEU A 45 0.70 10.60 -12.72
N GLN A 46 0.90 11.38 -13.79
CA GLN A 46 1.66 12.62 -13.72
C GLN A 46 0.87 13.67 -12.95
N GLY A 47 1.48 14.26 -11.92
CA GLY A 47 0.81 15.24 -11.04
C GLY A 47 -0.06 14.61 -9.94
N TRP A 48 -0.10 13.28 -9.81
CA TRP A 48 -0.79 12.64 -8.70
C TRP A 48 -0.10 12.98 -7.37
N LYS A 49 -0.80 13.76 -6.52
CA LYS A 49 -0.28 14.23 -5.23
C LYS A 49 -0.26 13.12 -4.19
N LEU A 50 0.78 12.28 -4.23
CA LEU A 50 1.03 11.24 -3.24
C LEU A 50 1.93 11.76 -2.10
N PRO A 51 1.71 11.33 -0.84
CA PRO A 51 2.63 11.57 0.27
C PRO A 51 4.04 11.06 -0.05
N LYS A 52 5.05 11.77 0.46
CA LYS A 52 6.48 11.51 0.22
C LYS A 52 6.91 10.05 0.45
N ALA A 53 6.26 9.35 1.38
CA ALA A 53 6.55 7.95 1.69
C ALA A 53 6.36 7.02 0.47
N PHE A 54 5.39 7.30 -0.41
CA PHE A 54 5.14 6.52 -1.64
C PHE A 54 6.31 6.63 -2.62
N GLY A 55 6.81 7.84 -2.86
CA GLY A 55 8.00 8.03 -3.69
C GLY A 55 9.26 7.39 -3.09
N THR A 56 9.34 7.30 -1.77
CA THR A 56 10.48 6.68 -1.08
C THR A 56 10.45 5.15 -1.25
N ILE A 57 9.30 4.52 -1.02
CA ILE A 57 9.17 3.06 -1.20
C ILE A 57 9.31 2.66 -2.67
N GLN A 58 8.80 3.47 -3.61
CA GLN A 58 8.99 3.26 -5.04
C GLN A 58 10.48 3.15 -5.40
N ARG A 59 11.27 4.16 -5.02
CA ARG A 59 12.71 4.20 -5.31
C ARG A 59 13.44 2.99 -4.72
N LEU A 60 13.05 2.55 -3.52
CA LEU A 60 13.68 1.40 -2.87
C LEU A 60 13.31 0.07 -3.55
N LEU A 61 12.05 -0.11 -3.96
CA LEU A 61 11.62 -1.28 -4.72
C LEU A 61 12.34 -1.36 -6.06
N GLU A 62 12.36 -0.25 -6.80
CA GLU A 62 13.03 -0.15 -8.10
C GLU A 62 14.54 -0.37 -7.99
N ALA A 63 15.20 0.20 -6.97
CA ALA A 63 16.64 0.01 -6.77
C ALA A 63 17.00 -1.44 -6.45
N ARG A 64 16.12 -2.20 -5.77
CA ARG A 64 16.38 -3.60 -5.38
C ARG A 64 16.08 -4.59 -6.48
N GLN A 65 15.03 -4.34 -7.27
CA GLN A 65 14.45 -5.36 -8.16
C GLN A 65 14.13 -4.85 -9.58
N GLY A 66 14.51 -3.62 -9.92
CA GLY A 66 14.30 -3.03 -11.25
C GLY A 66 12.84 -3.12 -11.70
N LYS A 67 12.60 -3.83 -12.81
CA LYS A 67 11.25 -4.00 -13.41
C LYS A 67 10.27 -4.70 -12.47
N THR A 68 10.72 -5.69 -11.70
CA THR A 68 9.87 -6.37 -10.71
C THR A 68 9.49 -5.43 -9.57
N GLY A 69 10.42 -4.57 -9.14
CA GLY A 69 10.17 -3.53 -8.15
C GLY A 69 9.12 -2.51 -8.61
N LYS A 70 9.14 -2.11 -9.89
CA LYS A 70 8.08 -1.30 -10.49
C LYS A 70 6.72 -1.99 -10.42
N ARG A 71 6.68 -3.29 -10.71
CA ARG A 71 5.45 -4.09 -10.59
C ARG A 71 4.91 -4.09 -9.18
N GLU A 72 5.76 -4.36 -8.19
CA GLU A 72 5.38 -4.34 -6.79
C GLU A 72 4.86 -2.97 -6.37
N TYR A 73 5.49 -1.89 -6.85
CA TYR A 73 5.00 -0.54 -6.55
C TYR A 73 3.61 -0.27 -7.15
N VAL A 74 3.34 -0.71 -8.38
CA VAL A 74 1.98 -0.65 -8.95
C VAL A 74 1.00 -1.45 -8.10
N GLN A 75 1.38 -2.63 -7.62
CA GLN A 75 0.54 -3.44 -6.72
C GLN A 75 0.29 -2.73 -5.38
N VAL A 76 1.28 -2.02 -4.83
CA VAL A 76 1.11 -1.16 -3.64
C VAL A 76 0.10 -0.05 -3.93
N LEU A 77 0.19 0.64 -5.07
CA LEU A 77 -0.78 1.68 -5.45
C LEU A 77 -2.19 1.12 -5.60
N ARG A 78 -2.33 -0.11 -6.12
CA ARG A 78 -3.63 -0.80 -6.25
C ARG A 78 -4.27 -1.13 -4.90
N LEU A 79 -3.53 -1.12 -3.80
CA LEU A 79 -4.15 -1.26 -2.46
C LEU A 79 -5.12 -0.10 -2.17
N LEU A 80 -4.95 1.07 -2.80
CA LEU A 80 -5.89 2.18 -2.70
C LEU A 80 -7.26 1.90 -3.32
N GLU A 81 -7.41 0.83 -4.12
CA GLU A 81 -8.73 0.37 -4.60
C GLU A 81 -9.61 -0.16 -3.44
N ARG A 82 -9.00 -0.58 -2.33
CA ARG A 82 -9.70 -1.27 -1.21
C ARG A 82 -9.43 -0.66 0.17
N PHE A 83 -8.38 0.13 0.29
CA PHE A 83 -7.93 0.69 1.56
C PHE A 83 -7.84 2.21 1.50
N ALA A 84 -8.14 2.87 2.62
CA ALA A 84 -8.02 4.31 2.75
C ALA A 84 -6.55 4.76 2.58
N MET A 85 -6.38 5.97 2.06
CA MET A 85 -5.06 6.56 1.80
C MET A 85 -4.25 6.69 3.08
N GLU A 86 -4.90 7.08 4.19
CA GLU A 86 -4.26 7.23 5.49
C GLU A 86 -3.70 5.91 6.01
N ASP A 87 -4.45 4.82 5.87
CA ASP A 87 -4.03 3.50 6.34
C ASP A 87 -2.88 2.93 5.51
N LEU A 88 -2.94 3.09 4.19
CA LEU A 88 -1.83 2.68 3.32
C LEU A 88 -0.59 3.53 3.59
N HIS A 89 -0.73 4.85 3.75
CA HIS A 89 0.39 5.73 4.08
C HIS A 89 1.04 5.33 5.41
N ALA A 90 0.25 5.06 6.45
CA ALA A 90 0.76 4.59 7.73
C ALA A 90 1.51 3.25 7.60
N ALA A 91 0.94 2.29 6.86
CA ALA A 91 1.58 1.00 6.61
C ALA A 91 2.91 1.12 5.84
N ILE A 92 2.97 1.98 4.81
CA ILE A 92 4.21 2.26 4.08
C ILE A 92 5.27 2.86 5.02
N LYS A 93 4.89 3.81 5.89
CA LYS A 93 5.81 4.37 6.89
C LYS A 93 6.34 3.28 7.83
N THR A 94 5.48 2.37 8.28
CA THR A 94 5.89 1.24 9.12
C THR A 94 6.82 0.28 8.37
N ALA A 95 6.53 -0.02 7.10
CA ALA A 95 7.37 -0.87 6.25
C ALA A 95 8.77 -0.26 6.06
N LEU A 96 8.84 1.05 5.78
CA LEU A 96 10.09 1.81 5.68
C LEU A 96 10.88 1.77 6.98
N HIS A 97 10.23 2.00 8.11
CA HIS A 97 10.86 1.95 9.44
C HIS A 97 11.42 0.56 9.77
N LYS A 98 10.65 -0.50 9.47
CA LYS A 98 11.05 -1.90 9.69
C LYS A 98 12.00 -2.44 8.60
N ARG A 99 12.32 -1.65 7.57
CA ARG A 99 13.08 -2.04 6.36
C ARG A 99 12.49 -3.25 5.61
N ALA A 100 11.21 -3.53 5.81
CA ALA A 100 10.47 -4.59 5.14
C ALA A 100 9.90 -4.06 3.81
N ILE A 101 10.78 -3.91 2.81
CA ILE A 101 10.44 -3.31 1.51
C ILE A 101 10.00 -4.39 0.54
N SER A 102 8.71 -4.72 0.55
CA SER A 102 8.05 -5.56 -0.44
C SER A 102 6.55 -5.27 -0.48
N PHE A 103 5.88 -5.62 -1.58
CA PHE A 103 4.42 -5.54 -1.67
C PHE A 103 3.72 -6.31 -0.54
N ASP A 104 4.13 -7.54 -0.27
CA ASP A 104 3.49 -8.39 0.74
C ASP A 104 3.62 -7.82 2.16
N ALA A 105 4.76 -7.22 2.49
CA ALA A 105 4.95 -6.56 3.78
C ALA A 105 3.98 -5.38 3.95
N VAL A 106 3.85 -4.53 2.93
CA VAL A 106 2.92 -3.39 2.97
C VAL A 106 1.48 -3.88 3.07
N LYS A 107 1.09 -4.86 2.24
CA LYS A 107 -0.26 -5.46 2.25
C LYS A 107 -0.61 -6.02 3.63
N HIS A 108 0.32 -6.75 4.24
CA HIS A 108 0.13 -7.31 5.58
C HIS A 108 -0.04 -6.21 6.64
N LEU A 109 0.80 -5.17 6.61
CA LEU A 109 0.73 -4.05 7.56
C LEU A 109 -0.57 -3.27 7.44
N VAL A 110 -1.07 -3.02 6.23
CA VAL A 110 -2.39 -2.41 6.01
C VAL A 110 -3.50 -3.29 6.57
N LEU A 111 -3.45 -4.59 6.29
CA LEU A 111 -4.47 -5.54 6.77
C LEU A 111 -4.53 -5.57 8.30
N CYS A 112 -3.38 -5.69 8.97
CA CYS A 112 -3.30 -5.64 10.43
C CYS A 112 -3.91 -4.36 11.01
N ARG A 113 -3.70 -3.24 10.32
CA ARG A 113 -4.19 -1.93 10.74
C ARG A 113 -5.72 -1.83 10.62
N VAL A 114 -6.28 -2.26 9.50
CA VAL A 114 -7.74 -2.19 9.25
C VAL A 114 -8.49 -3.21 10.10
N GLU A 115 -7.99 -4.44 10.18
CA GLU A 115 -8.60 -5.50 10.99
C GLU A 115 -8.43 -5.25 12.51
N ARG A 116 -7.61 -4.25 12.90
CA ARG A 116 -7.25 -3.94 14.29
C ARG A 116 -6.82 -5.19 15.05
N ARG A 117 -6.11 -6.13 14.40
CA ARG A 117 -5.69 -7.37 15.06
C ARG A 117 -4.72 -6.99 16.19
N PRO A 118 -5.09 -7.14 17.48
CA PRO A 118 -4.11 -7.03 18.53
C PRO A 118 -3.05 -8.12 18.31
N ALA A 119 -1.80 -7.86 18.71
CA ALA A 119 -0.78 -8.90 18.73
C ALA A 119 -1.33 -10.06 19.57
N ARG A 120 -1.66 -11.18 18.91
CA ARG A 120 -2.23 -12.35 19.58
C ARG A 120 -1.11 -13.11 20.30
N LEU A 121 -0.63 -12.55 21.39
CA LEU A 121 0.08 -13.31 22.41
C LEU A 121 -0.20 -12.65 23.76
N ASP A 122 -1.42 -12.85 24.24
CA ASP A 122 -1.76 -12.55 25.62
C ASP A 122 -1.56 -13.84 26.43
N LEU A 123 -0.48 -13.88 27.21
CA LEU A 123 -0.14 -15.04 28.05
C LEU A 123 -1.05 -15.11 29.29
N ASP A 124 -1.74 -14.03 29.64
CA ASP A 124 -2.61 -13.96 30.82
C ASP A 124 -3.96 -14.69 30.59
N VAL A 125 -4.29 -15.02 29.33
CA VAL A 125 -5.50 -15.77 28.95
C VAL A 125 -5.32 -17.30 29.08
N TYR A 126 -4.13 -17.77 29.41
CA TYR A 126 -3.82 -19.21 29.53
C TYR A 126 -3.62 -19.63 31.00
N PRO A 127 -4.69 -20.03 31.71
CA PRO A 127 -4.63 -20.30 33.17
C PRO A 127 -3.75 -21.51 33.55
N PHE A 128 -3.45 -22.38 32.59
CA PHE A 128 -2.56 -23.52 32.76
C PHE A 128 -1.11 -23.23 32.34
N LEU A 129 -0.83 -22.06 31.77
CA LEU A 129 0.52 -21.69 31.39
C LEU A 129 1.28 -21.24 32.65
N PRO A 130 2.44 -21.83 32.98
CA PRO A 130 3.28 -21.33 34.05
C PRO A 130 3.62 -19.86 33.75
N ARG A 131 3.58 -18.99 34.77
CA ARG A 131 4.08 -17.61 34.62
C ARG A 131 5.59 -17.65 34.39
N THR A 132 6.00 -17.72 33.12
CA THR A 132 7.41 -17.74 32.77
C THR A 132 7.94 -16.32 32.84
N ASN A 133 8.79 -16.04 33.83
CA ASN A 133 9.63 -14.85 33.81
C ASN A 133 10.73 -15.08 32.78
N VAL A 134 10.49 -14.69 31.52
CA VAL A 134 11.48 -14.82 30.46
C VAL A 134 12.52 -13.71 30.66
N ALA A 135 13.68 -14.07 31.19
CA ALA A 135 14.81 -13.15 31.25
C ALA A 135 15.14 -12.66 29.83
N THR A 136 15.39 -11.36 29.67
CA THR A 136 15.80 -10.79 28.40
C THR A 136 17.08 -11.48 27.93
N THR A 137 17.03 -12.17 26.79
CA THR A 137 18.17 -12.93 26.27
C THR A 137 19.36 -11.99 26.06
N SER A 138 20.40 -12.13 26.89
CA SER A 138 21.67 -11.47 26.66
C SER A 138 22.45 -12.24 25.60
N ALA A 139 22.79 -11.59 24.49
CA ALA A 139 23.61 -12.21 23.44
C ALA A 139 24.99 -12.64 23.97
N SER A 140 25.53 -11.98 25.01
CA SER A 140 26.79 -12.36 25.63
C SER A 140 26.73 -13.70 26.37
N ALA A 141 25.56 -14.11 26.86
CA ALA A 141 25.38 -15.39 27.54
C ALA A 141 25.50 -16.59 26.60
N TYR A 142 25.34 -16.40 25.28
CA TYR A 142 25.60 -17.44 24.29
C TYR A 142 27.08 -17.60 23.97
N MET A 143 27.91 -16.60 24.27
CA MET A 143 29.36 -16.68 24.02
C MET A 143 30.04 -17.72 24.92
N SER A 144 29.47 -18.05 26.09
CA SER A 144 29.98 -19.13 26.95
C SER A 144 29.81 -20.52 26.32
N LEU A 145 28.82 -20.70 25.44
CA LEU A 145 28.64 -21.94 24.69
C LEU A 145 29.72 -22.16 23.63
N LEU A 146 30.37 -21.08 23.17
CA LEU A 146 31.52 -21.15 22.27
C LEU A 146 32.82 -21.46 23.00
N THR A 147 32.92 -21.14 24.30
CA THR A 147 34.12 -21.39 25.12
C THR A 147 34.09 -22.71 25.87
N GLY A 148 33.00 -23.49 25.78
CA GLY A 148 32.93 -24.84 26.35
C GLY A 148 32.90 -24.91 27.89
N GLU A 149 32.74 -23.78 28.57
CA GLU A 149 32.61 -23.73 30.02
C GLU A 149 31.13 -23.61 30.38
N ALA A 150 30.49 -24.77 30.50
CA ALA A 150 29.24 -24.89 31.24
C ALA A 150 29.57 -24.94 32.73
N SER A 151 29.05 -23.98 33.51
CA SER A 151 28.91 -24.10 34.98
C SER A 151 27.45 -24.25 35.32
#